data_AF-A0A916YA69-F1
#
_entry.id   AF-A0A916YA69-F1
#
_cell.length_a   1.000
_cell.length_b   1.000
_cell.length_c   1.000
_cell.angle_alpha   90.00
_cell.angle_beta   90.00
_cell.angle_gamma   90.00
#
_symmetry.space_group_name_H-M   'P 1'
#
loop_
_entity.id
_entity.type
_entity.pdbx_description
1 polymer ?
#
loop_
_entity_poly.entity_id
_entity_poly.type
_entity_poly.pdbx_seq_one_letter_code
_entity_poly.pdbx_strand_id
1 'polypeptide(L)'
;MFNLFKKKYRNEHSLPKRMWLNEHLSEKEIEKYKNIWNQISGAKFIELMDKNFTPYIKSLGFKGSKNNFYKKNKPWIYTVNIFKDKYGGSCAVNVGVHLDYIENQINTLPIPSKFQVGDCIIEKNIPLDNNNSWFFYGMNENEGIETVELIIKMFNKKGIPFLQKFEKYPNPFDEINFDDLLSPTEKFKEFGIDSKKLDWIHFHIFLSKVNIGIKNYDLAKQIILKAWNDEFNAERFDKKGVSPLLKEIEEIGKKLPPTMAINNWGESDKT
;
A
#
# COMPACT_ATOMS: atom_id res chain seq x y z
N MET A 1 42.48 22.76 4.90
CA MET A 1 41.85 23.82 4.06
C MET A 1 40.72 23.19 3.24
N PHE A 2 39.59 22.83 3.85
CA PHE A 2 38.37 22.39 3.15
C PHE A 2 37.18 22.61 4.09
N ASN A 3 36.58 23.80 4.04
CA ASN A 3 35.31 24.07 4.74
C ASN A 3 34.53 25.18 4.03
N LEU A 4 34.30 25.01 2.73
CA LEU A 4 33.73 26.04 1.86
C LEU A 4 32.60 25.52 0.97
N PHE A 5 31.73 24.63 1.47
CA PHE A 5 30.45 24.32 0.80
C PHE A 5 29.28 23.99 1.75
N LYS A 6 29.21 24.59 2.94
CA LYS A 6 27.91 24.66 3.67
C LYS A 6 27.06 25.81 3.11
N LYS A 7 26.65 25.65 1.85
CA LYS A 7 25.81 26.61 1.13
C LYS A 7 24.38 26.55 1.68
N LYS A 8 24.07 27.44 2.61
CA LYS A 8 22.82 28.23 2.71
C LYS A 8 21.47 27.52 2.41
N TYR A 9 21.16 26.37 3.01
CA TYR A 9 19.78 25.81 3.08
C TYR A 9 18.98 26.36 4.29
N ARG A 10 19.25 27.58 4.74
CA ARG A 10 18.67 28.11 5.99
C ARG A 10 17.26 28.68 5.86
N ASN A 11 16.78 28.87 4.64
CA ASN A 11 15.42 29.33 4.38
C ASN A 11 14.71 28.25 3.54
N GLU A 12 13.45 27.95 3.87
CA GLU A 12 12.51 27.07 3.12
C GLU A 12 12.37 25.60 3.57
N HIS A 13 12.42 25.31 4.86
CA HIS A 13 11.74 24.10 5.35
C HIS A 13 10.43 24.47 6.02
N SER A 14 9.32 24.24 5.31
CA SER A 14 7.94 24.36 5.82
C SER A 14 7.58 23.29 6.86
N LEU A 15 8.53 22.41 7.17
CA LEU A 15 8.39 21.30 8.10
C LEU A 15 9.13 21.63 9.41
N PRO A 16 8.63 21.16 10.57
CA PRO A 16 9.37 21.24 11.83
C PRO A 16 10.71 20.50 11.73
N LYS A 17 11.75 20.96 12.43
CA LYS A 17 13.10 20.35 12.40
C LYS A 17 13.10 18.84 12.68
N ARG A 18 12.23 18.37 13.57
CA ARG A 18 12.07 16.93 13.86
C ARG A 18 11.65 16.09 12.65
N MET A 19 11.10 16.72 11.60
CA MET A 19 10.69 16.07 10.36
C MET A 19 11.74 16.15 9.25
N TRP A 20 12.84 16.88 9.46
CA TRP A 20 13.89 17.02 8.46
C TRP A 20 14.66 15.72 8.26
N LEU A 21 15.32 15.59 7.11
CA LEU A 21 16.24 14.48 6.83
C LEU A 21 17.51 14.63 7.68
N ASN A 22 18.17 13.51 7.99
CA ASN A 22 19.34 13.53 8.87
C ASN A 22 20.50 14.34 8.27
N GLU A 23 20.68 14.34 6.94
CA GLU A 23 21.70 15.16 6.28
C GLU A 23 21.54 16.67 6.49
N HIS A 24 20.36 17.12 6.93
CA HIS A 24 20.05 18.54 7.18
C HIS A 24 20.14 18.93 8.66
N LEU A 25 20.48 17.99 9.55
CA LEU A 25 20.57 18.20 10.98
C LEU A 25 22.02 18.03 11.46
N SER A 26 22.42 18.83 12.44
CA SER A 26 23.65 18.53 13.20
C SER A 26 23.46 17.29 14.08
N GLU A 27 24.55 16.64 14.50
CA GLU A 27 24.50 15.48 15.41
C GLU A 27 23.70 15.79 16.69
N LYS A 28 23.91 16.97 17.28
CA LYS A 28 23.14 17.44 18.45
C LYS A 28 21.64 17.59 18.16
N GLU A 29 21.27 17.99 16.94
CA GLU A 29 19.87 18.09 16.54
C GLU A 29 19.26 16.72 16.26
N ILE A 30 20.02 15.79 15.68
CA ILE A 30 19.59 14.39 15.51
C ILE A 30 19.33 13.78 16.89
N GLU A 31 20.28 13.89 17.82
CA GLU A 31 20.14 13.39 19.18
C GLU A 31 18.97 14.03 19.91
N LYS A 32 18.73 15.34 19.72
CA LYS A 32 17.58 16.02 20.32
C LYS A 32 16.25 15.55 19.73
N TYR A 33 16.11 15.60 18.41
CA TYR A 33 14.80 15.51 17.74
C TYR A 33 14.43 14.12 17.24
N LYS A 34 15.41 13.25 16.99
CA LYS A 34 15.20 11.90 16.44
C LYS A 34 15.31 10.81 17.51
N ASN A 35 15.80 11.15 18.69
CA ASN A 35 15.77 10.24 19.82
C ASN A 35 14.32 9.99 20.27
N ILE A 36 13.89 8.73 20.13
CA ILE A 36 12.53 8.28 20.45
C ILE A 36 12.18 8.48 21.92
N TRP A 37 13.17 8.47 22.82
CA TRP A 37 12.97 8.63 24.26
C TRP A 37 12.63 10.08 24.65
N ASN A 38 12.92 11.02 23.76
CA ASN A 38 12.55 12.44 23.96
C ASN A 38 11.13 12.73 23.48
N GLN A 39 10.46 11.79 22.80
CA GLN A 39 9.13 11.99 22.24
C GLN A 39 8.05 11.68 23.28
N ILE A 40 6.87 12.29 23.14
CA ILE A 40 5.69 11.87 23.90
C ILE A 40 5.39 10.38 23.62
N SER A 41 4.75 9.71 24.58
CA SER A 41 4.45 8.28 24.43
C SER A 41 3.47 8.04 23.26
N GLY A 42 3.55 6.85 22.66
CA GLY A 42 2.60 6.47 21.62
C GLY A 42 1.14 6.47 22.11
N ALA A 43 0.90 6.18 23.40
CA ALA A 43 -0.44 6.26 23.99
C ALA A 43 -0.96 7.71 23.99
N LYS A 44 -0.14 8.66 24.46
CA LYS A 44 -0.48 10.09 24.46
C LYS A 44 -0.69 10.61 23.03
N PHE A 45 0.15 10.19 22.08
CA PHE A 45 -0.03 10.58 20.68
C PHE A 45 -1.33 10.05 20.08
N ILE A 46 -1.74 8.81 20.42
CA ILE A 46 -3.03 8.26 19.97
C ILE A 46 -4.21 9.04 20.56
N GLU A 47 -4.14 9.52 21.81
CA GLU A 47 -5.18 10.41 22.36
C GLU A 47 -5.30 11.71 21.53
N LEU A 48 -4.18 12.27 21.07
CA LEU A 48 -4.19 13.46 20.21
C LEU A 48 -4.78 13.14 18.83
N MET A 49 -4.46 11.98 18.26
CA MET A 49 -5.07 11.50 17.01
C MET A 49 -6.57 11.29 17.15
N ASP A 50 -7.04 10.68 18.25
CA ASP A 50 -8.46 10.45 18.50
C ASP A 50 -9.25 11.76 18.69
N LYS A 51 -8.62 12.80 19.24
CA LYS A 51 -9.23 14.13 19.38
C LYS A 51 -9.27 14.92 18.07
N ASN A 52 -8.26 14.80 17.22
CA ASN A 52 -8.09 15.71 16.06
C ASN A 52 -8.21 15.01 14.71
N PHE A 53 -7.52 13.88 14.50
CA PHE A 53 -7.53 13.16 13.23
C PHE A 53 -8.78 12.30 13.03
N THR A 54 -9.21 11.57 14.07
CA THR A 54 -10.36 10.66 14.01
C THR A 54 -11.66 11.38 13.60
N PRO A 55 -12.02 12.56 14.15
CA PRO A 55 -13.21 13.29 13.69
C PRO A 55 -13.09 13.74 12.22
N TYR A 56 -11.91 14.21 11.82
CA TYR A 56 -11.63 14.63 10.46
C TYR A 56 -11.76 13.46 9.47
N ILE A 57 -11.13 12.32 9.70
CA ILE A 57 -11.21 11.20 8.74
C ILE A 57 -12.63 10.61 8.68
N LYS A 58 -13.38 10.65 9.79
CA LYS A 58 -14.80 10.27 9.81
C LYS A 58 -15.68 11.22 9.00
N SER A 59 -15.38 12.52 8.96
CA SER A 59 -16.13 13.46 8.12
C SER A 59 -15.98 13.17 6.62
N LEU A 60 -14.91 12.49 6.22
CA LEU A 60 -14.69 11.99 4.85
C LEU A 60 -15.43 10.66 4.55
N GLY A 61 -16.22 10.16 5.50
CA GLY A 61 -16.99 8.92 5.37
C GLY A 61 -16.23 7.64 5.74
N PHE A 62 -15.02 7.75 6.32
CA PHE A 62 -14.34 6.60 6.90
C PHE A 62 -14.98 6.20 8.24
N LYS A 63 -14.93 4.92 8.55
CA LYS A 63 -15.29 4.30 9.83
C LYS A 63 -14.03 3.74 10.48
N GLY A 64 -14.12 3.37 11.75
CA GLY A 64 -12.98 2.88 12.54
C GLY A 64 -12.54 3.84 13.63
N SER A 65 -11.41 3.54 14.25
CA SER A 65 -10.86 4.29 15.39
C SER A 65 -9.37 4.00 15.60
N LYS A 66 -8.72 4.82 16.44
CA LYS A 66 -7.32 4.72 16.84
C LYS A 66 -6.40 4.80 15.62
N ASN A 67 -5.97 3.64 15.13
CA ASN A 67 -4.96 3.48 14.11
C ASN A 67 -5.48 2.82 12.84
N ASN A 68 -6.75 2.40 12.77
CA ASN A 68 -7.31 1.72 11.60
C ASN A 68 -8.64 2.35 11.20
N PHE A 69 -8.69 2.81 9.96
CA PHE A 69 -9.88 3.39 9.35
C PHE A 69 -10.16 2.72 8.02
N TYR A 70 -11.43 2.57 7.69
CA TYR A 70 -11.88 1.98 6.43
C TYR A 70 -13.07 2.74 5.86
N LYS A 71 -13.19 2.77 4.54
CA LYS A 71 -14.35 3.32 3.82
C LYS A 71 -14.73 2.34 2.72
N LYS A 72 -15.99 1.93 2.71
CA LYS A 72 -16.55 1.11 1.62
C LYS A 72 -17.26 2.03 0.64
N ASN A 73 -16.84 2.01 -0.62
CA ASN A 73 -17.49 2.69 -1.73
C ASN A 73 -17.42 1.76 -2.94
N LYS A 74 -18.50 0.99 -3.18
CA LYS A 74 -18.46 -0.14 -4.13
C LYS A 74 -17.92 0.28 -5.51
N PRO A 75 -17.05 -0.54 -6.13
CA PRO A 75 -16.60 -1.86 -5.69
C PRO A 75 -15.41 -1.83 -4.71
N TRP A 76 -15.04 -0.67 -4.17
CA TRP A 76 -13.81 -0.50 -3.41
C TRP A 76 -13.98 -0.56 -1.89
N ILE A 77 -12.92 -1.04 -1.25
CA ILE A 77 -12.59 -0.82 0.14
C ILE A 77 -11.30 0.00 0.18
N TYR A 78 -11.39 1.17 0.80
CA TYR A 78 -10.26 2.02 1.10
C TYR A 78 -9.91 1.85 2.57
N THR A 79 -8.61 1.79 2.88
CA THR A 79 -8.11 1.73 4.25
C THR A 79 -7.12 2.87 4.51
N VAL A 80 -7.08 3.34 5.74
CA VAL A 80 -6.04 4.25 6.25
C VAL A 80 -5.55 3.68 7.57
N ASN A 81 -4.24 3.45 7.66
CA ASN A 81 -3.59 2.95 8.86
C ASN A 81 -2.56 3.96 9.38
N ILE A 82 -2.55 4.15 10.69
CA ILE A 82 -1.48 4.85 11.41
C ILE A 82 -0.50 3.79 11.91
N PHE A 83 0.55 3.57 11.14
CA PHE A 83 1.56 2.55 11.41
C PHE A 83 2.57 3.11 12.42
N LYS A 84 2.45 2.68 13.68
CA LYS A 84 3.35 3.12 14.74
C LYS A 84 4.70 2.42 14.62
N ASP A 85 5.79 3.14 14.85
CA ASP A 85 7.08 2.51 15.05
C ASP A 85 7.02 1.57 16.28
N LYS A 86 7.65 0.39 16.16
CA LYS A 86 7.60 -0.64 17.21
C LYS A 86 8.27 -0.21 18.52
N TYR A 87 9.23 0.72 18.45
CA TYR A 87 9.89 1.31 19.61
C TYR A 87 9.25 2.65 20.03
N GLY A 88 8.30 3.17 19.24
CA GLY A 88 7.59 4.40 19.51
C GLY A 88 8.29 5.65 18.96
N GLY A 89 7.87 6.82 19.43
CA GLY A 89 8.40 8.13 19.03
C GLY A 89 8.05 8.60 17.61
N SER A 90 7.56 7.73 16.72
CA SER A 90 7.10 8.11 15.39
C SER A 90 6.04 7.16 14.82
N CYS A 91 5.37 7.61 13.75
CA CYS A 91 4.46 6.79 12.95
C CYS A 91 4.57 7.10 11.46
N ALA A 92 4.03 6.22 10.62
CA ALA A 92 3.75 6.46 9.22
C ALA A 92 2.23 6.45 8.97
N VAL A 93 1.81 7.09 7.89
CA VAL A 93 0.41 7.04 7.43
C VAL A 93 0.36 6.23 6.14
N ASN A 94 -0.34 5.12 6.18
CA ASN A 94 -0.44 4.20 5.06
C ASN A 94 -1.89 4.20 4.56
N VAL A 95 -2.07 4.14 3.25
CA VAL A 95 -3.37 4.01 2.61
C VAL A 95 -3.41 2.73 1.80
N GLY A 96 -4.57 2.09 1.74
CA GLY A 96 -4.77 0.86 0.99
C GLY A 96 -6.04 0.91 0.14
N VAL A 97 -6.02 0.21 -0.98
CA VAL A 97 -7.15 0.04 -1.90
C VAL A 97 -7.29 -1.44 -2.26
N HIS A 98 -8.53 -1.94 -2.18
CA HIS A 98 -8.86 -3.32 -2.54
C HIS A 98 -10.30 -3.42 -3.07
N LEU A 99 -10.58 -4.44 -3.89
CA LEU A 99 -11.93 -4.68 -4.42
C LEU A 99 -12.74 -5.53 -3.45
N ASP A 100 -13.96 -5.13 -3.13
CA ASP A 100 -14.80 -5.73 -2.09
C ASP A 100 -15.32 -7.13 -2.43
N TYR A 101 -15.15 -7.56 -3.68
CA TYR A 101 -15.57 -8.85 -4.21
C TYR A 101 -14.40 -9.76 -4.60
N ILE A 102 -13.15 -9.32 -4.43
CA ILE A 102 -11.95 -10.13 -4.67
C ILE A 102 -11.32 -10.48 -3.34
N GLU A 103 -10.89 -11.72 -3.16
CA GLU A 103 -10.21 -12.17 -1.96
C GLU A 103 -8.83 -11.51 -1.81
N ASN A 104 -8.39 -11.33 -0.55
CA ASN A 104 -7.05 -10.86 -0.25
C ASN A 104 -5.98 -11.96 -0.49
N GLN A 105 -4.73 -11.66 -0.13
CA GLN A 105 -3.57 -12.54 -0.36
C GLN A 105 -3.64 -13.91 0.33
N ILE A 106 -4.49 -14.05 1.35
CA ILE A 106 -4.75 -15.31 2.07
C ILE A 106 -6.10 -15.93 1.68
N ASN A 107 -6.60 -15.58 0.48
CA ASN A 107 -7.85 -16.07 -0.11
C ASN A 107 -9.09 -15.88 0.80
N THR A 108 -9.14 -14.75 1.50
CA THR A 108 -10.29 -14.36 2.33
C THR A 108 -10.99 -13.14 1.75
N LEU A 109 -12.32 -13.21 1.62
CA LEU A 109 -13.11 -12.07 1.18
C LEU A 109 -13.02 -10.91 2.18
N PRO A 110 -12.91 -9.65 1.70
CA PRO A 110 -12.78 -8.51 2.57
C PRO A 110 -13.98 -8.32 3.51
N ILE A 111 -13.72 -8.32 4.81
CA ILE A 111 -14.66 -7.80 5.82
C ILE A 111 -14.20 -6.39 6.17
N PRO A 112 -14.88 -5.32 5.71
CA PRO A 112 -14.34 -3.96 5.77
C PRO A 112 -13.85 -3.52 7.16
N SER A 113 -14.54 -3.94 8.22
CA SER A 113 -14.17 -3.60 9.61
C SER A 113 -12.93 -4.34 10.16
N LYS A 114 -12.52 -5.42 9.50
CA LYS A 114 -11.33 -6.22 9.85
C LYS A 114 -10.18 -6.04 8.86
N PHE A 115 -10.45 -5.39 7.72
CA PHE A 115 -9.50 -5.21 6.64
C PHE A 115 -8.47 -4.15 6.99
N GLN A 116 -7.19 -4.52 6.94
CA GLN A 116 -6.07 -3.65 7.21
C GLN A 116 -5.41 -3.20 5.91
N VAL A 117 -4.50 -2.22 5.99
CA VAL A 117 -3.74 -1.78 4.81
C VAL A 117 -2.96 -2.97 4.22
N GLY A 118 -2.32 -3.81 5.03
CA GLY A 118 -1.59 -5.00 4.57
C GLY A 118 -2.43 -6.08 3.88
N ASP A 119 -3.77 -6.03 4.02
CA ASP A 119 -4.67 -6.91 3.28
C ASP A 119 -4.99 -6.37 1.87
N CYS A 120 -4.71 -5.08 1.63
CA CYS A 120 -5.06 -4.42 0.38
C CYS A 120 -4.15 -4.87 -0.76
N ILE A 121 -4.67 -4.79 -2.00
CA ILE A 121 -3.84 -5.15 -3.14
C ILE A 121 -2.92 -3.98 -3.48
N ILE A 122 -3.41 -2.76 -3.37
CA ILE A 122 -2.61 -1.55 -3.49
C ILE A 122 -2.40 -0.99 -2.09
N GLU A 123 -1.14 -0.66 -1.79
CA GLU A 123 -0.74 -0.04 -0.54
C GLU A 123 0.26 1.09 -0.83
N LYS A 124 0.15 2.18 -0.07
CA LYS A 124 1.05 3.32 -0.23
C LYS A 124 1.26 4.08 1.07
N ASN A 125 2.51 4.40 1.38
CA ASN A 125 2.84 5.34 2.45
C ASN A 125 2.62 6.78 1.95
N ILE A 126 2.08 7.64 2.80
CA ILE A 126 1.88 9.06 2.52
C ILE A 126 3.10 9.85 3.01
N PRO A 127 3.97 10.33 2.11
CA PRO A 127 5.21 10.99 2.51
C PRO A 127 4.98 12.48 2.84
N LEU A 128 5.84 13.01 3.69
CA LEU A 128 6.08 14.45 3.85
C LEU A 128 6.61 15.08 2.56
N ASP A 129 6.65 16.40 2.51
CA ASP A 129 7.13 17.14 1.33
C ASP A 129 8.63 16.96 1.04
N ASN A 130 9.40 16.49 2.03
CA ASN A 130 10.80 16.08 1.86
C ASN A 130 10.97 14.57 1.59
N ASN A 131 9.91 13.87 1.16
CA ASN A 131 9.86 12.42 0.91
C ASN A 131 10.08 11.51 2.13
N ASN A 132 10.29 12.05 3.33
CA ASN A 132 10.28 11.25 4.55
C ASN A 132 8.86 10.71 4.83
N SER A 133 8.72 9.46 5.23
CA SER A 133 7.42 8.85 5.57
C SER A 133 7.16 8.77 7.07
N TRP A 134 8.13 9.14 7.90
CA TRP A 134 8.03 9.09 9.36
C TRP A 134 7.68 10.44 9.97
N PHE A 135 6.57 10.45 10.71
CA PHE A 135 6.06 11.55 11.50
C PHE A 135 6.46 11.34 12.96
N PHE A 136 7.45 12.12 13.44
CA PHE A 136 7.88 12.13 14.83
C PHE A 136 6.82 12.80 15.71
N TYR A 137 6.45 12.15 16.82
CA TYR A 137 5.32 12.60 17.64
C TYR A 137 5.49 14.03 18.15
N GLY A 138 6.69 14.41 18.55
CA GLY A 138 6.98 15.67 19.23
C GLY A 138 7.40 15.44 20.67
N MET A 139 8.17 16.35 21.24
CA MET A 139 8.69 16.24 22.62
C MET A 139 7.67 16.64 23.69
N ASN A 140 6.58 17.30 23.30
CA ASN A 140 5.51 17.74 24.19
C ASN A 140 4.15 17.70 23.45
N GLU A 141 3.07 17.99 24.17
CA GLU A 141 1.70 17.94 23.63
C GLU A 141 1.47 18.90 22.45
N ASN A 142 2.04 20.11 22.49
CA ASN A 142 1.89 21.09 21.40
C ASN A 142 2.57 20.61 20.12
N GLU A 143 3.80 20.07 20.23
CA GLU A 143 4.47 19.44 19.08
C GLU A 143 3.71 18.19 18.60
N GLY A 144 3.07 17.46 19.53
CA GLY A 144 2.11 16.40 19.26
C GLY A 144 0.98 16.85 18.34
N ILE A 145 0.28 17.91 18.73
CA ILE A 145 -0.82 18.50 17.97
C ILE A 145 -0.34 18.96 16.59
N GLU A 146 0.79 19.66 16.52
CA GLU A 146 1.39 20.09 15.25
C GLU A 146 1.67 18.89 14.32
N THR A 147 2.12 17.75 14.88
CA THR A 147 2.33 16.52 14.09
C THR A 147 1.00 15.97 13.57
N VAL A 148 -0.07 15.99 14.36
CA VAL A 148 -1.40 15.54 13.91
C VAL A 148 -1.95 16.44 12.81
N GLU A 149 -1.81 17.76 12.94
CA GLU A 149 -2.18 18.74 11.91
C GLU A 149 -1.39 18.51 10.62
N LEU A 150 -0.09 18.21 10.73
CA LEU A 150 0.74 17.87 9.57
C LEU A 150 0.30 16.57 8.89
N ILE A 151 -0.12 15.56 9.66
CA ILE A 151 -0.72 14.33 9.12
C ILE A 151 -1.99 14.67 8.32
N ILE A 152 -2.90 15.46 8.88
CA ILE A 152 -4.14 15.90 8.19
C ILE A 152 -3.79 16.63 6.89
N LYS A 153 -2.82 17.55 6.95
CA LYS A 153 -2.35 18.30 5.78
C LYS A 153 -1.80 17.37 4.69
N MET A 154 -0.94 16.40 5.04
CA MET A 154 -0.36 15.47 4.07
C MET A 154 -1.40 14.49 3.54
N PHE A 155 -2.33 14.05 4.37
CA PHE A 155 -3.44 13.20 3.94
C PHE A 155 -4.34 13.93 2.93
N ASN A 156 -4.72 15.19 3.18
CA ASN A 156 -5.44 16.01 2.22
C ASN A 156 -4.65 16.20 0.91
N LYS A 157 -3.36 16.52 1.02
CA LYS A 157 -2.52 16.87 -0.14
C LYS A 157 -2.17 15.67 -1.01
N LYS A 158 -1.98 14.48 -0.42
CA LYS A 158 -1.42 13.30 -1.10
C LYS A 158 -2.24 12.03 -0.93
N GLY A 159 -2.85 11.83 0.24
CA GLY A 159 -3.69 10.66 0.53
C GLY A 159 -5.01 10.66 -0.25
N ILE A 160 -5.79 11.75 -0.12
CA ILE A 160 -7.07 11.88 -0.82
C ILE A 160 -6.88 11.80 -2.35
N PRO A 161 -5.99 12.59 -2.98
CA PRO A 161 -5.78 12.50 -4.43
C PRO A 161 -5.34 11.11 -4.89
N PHE A 162 -4.57 10.38 -4.08
CA PHE A 162 -4.20 9.01 -4.41
C PHE A 162 -5.41 8.06 -4.41
N LEU A 163 -6.26 8.12 -3.38
CA LEU A 163 -7.46 7.27 -3.30
C LEU A 163 -8.46 7.59 -4.44
N GLN A 164 -8.55 8.87 -4.82
CA GLN A 164 -9.43 9.33 -5.89
C GLN A 164 -9.08 8.76 -7.27
N LYS A 165 -7.82 8.33 -7.49
CA LYS A 165 -7.41 7.69 -8.74
C LYS A 165 -8.19 6.40 -9.04
N PHE A 166 -8.75 5.77 -8.02
CA PHE A 166 -9.50 4.53 -8.14
C PHE A 166 -11.01 4.74 -8.23
N GLU A 167 -11.53 5.98 -8.21
CA GLU A 167 -12.98 6.23 -8.28
C GLU A 167 -13.60 5.71 -9.58
N LYS A 168 -12.83 5.68 -10.66
CA LYS A 168 -13.25 5.18 -11.97
C LYS A 168 -12.87 3.71 -12.16
N TYR A 169 -13.58 2.80 -11.50
CA TYR A 169 -13.41 1.36 -11.79
C TYR A 169 -13.74 1.05 -13.26
N PRO A 170 -12.96 0.20 -13.97
CA PRO A 170 -11.85 -0.65 -13.50
C PRO A 170 -10.43 -0.06 -13.51
N ASN A 171 -10.27 1.24 -13.78
CA ASN A 171 -8.96 1.90 -13.79
C ASN A 171 -8.21 1.75 -12.46
N PRO A 172 -6.88 1.48 -12.47
CA PRO A 172 -5.99 1.37 -13.64
C PRO A 172 -5.90 -0.03 -14.26
N PHE A 173 -6.65 -1.01 -13.76
CA PHE A 173 -6.40 -2.42 -14.05
C PHE A 173 -6.79 -2.84 -15.47
N ASP A 174 -7.67 -2.09 -16.13
CA ASP A 174 -8.03 -2.26 -17.54
C ASP A 174 -6.99 -1.72 -18.53
N GLU A 175 -6.05 -0.89 -18.06
CA GLU A 175 -4.97 -0.36 -18.89
C GLU A 175 -3.70 -1.22 -18.88
N ILE A 176 -3.62 -2.19 -17.96
CA ILE A 176 -2.51 -3.15 -17.85
C ILE A 176 -2.71 -4.22 -18.93
N ASN A 177 -1.76 -4.34 -19.85
CA ASN A 177 -1.75 -5.39 -20.85
C ASN A 177 -0.77 -6.52 -20.49
N PHE A 178 -0.70 -7.56 -21.31
CA PHE A 178 0.18 -8.70 -21.02
C PHE A 178 1.67 -8.36 -21.14
N ASP A 179 2.05 -7.47 -22.06
CA ASP A 179 3.45 -7.01 -22.21
C ASP A 179 3.93 -6.26 -20.96
N ASP A 180 3.04 -5.51 -20.29
CA ASP A 180 3.36 -4.85 -19.01
C ASP A 180 3.73 -5.88 -17.91
N LEU A 181 3.29 -7.14 -18.02
CA LEU A 181 3.63 -8.24 -17.10
C LEU A 181 4.86 -9.04 -17.55
N LEU A 182 5.18 -9.05 -18.85
CA LEU A 182 6.39 -9.67 -19.39
C LEU A 182 7.61 -8.74 -19.26
N SER A 183 7.38 -7.43 -19.29
CA SER A 183 8.40 -6.40 -19.20
C SER A 183 7.92 -5.28 -18.26
N PRO A 184 7.94 -5.52 -16.93
CA PRO A 184 7.48 -4.56 -15.94
C PRO A 184 8.13 -3.17 -16.09
N THR A 185 7.29 -2.15 -16.11
CA THR A 185 7.72 -0.75 -16.15
C THR A 185 7.16 0.05 -14.98
N GLU A 186 7.60 1.30 -14.83
CA GLU A 186 7.07 2.21 -13.81
C GLU A 186 5.82 2.99 -14.29
N LYS A 187 5.21 2.59 -15.42
CA LYS A 187 4.03 3.24 -16.03
C LYS A 187 2.90 3.43 -15.03
N PHE A 188 2.67 2.46 -14.14
CA PHE A 188 1.56 2.47 -13.17
C PHE A 188 1.98 2.85 -11.75
N LYS A 189 3.23 3.33 -11.55
CA LYS A 189 3.77 3.66 -10.22
C LYS A 189 2.91 4.67 -9.47
N GLU A 190 2.26 5.56 -10.20
CA GLU A 190 1.41 6.59 -9.62
C GLU A 190 0.17 6.03 -8.90
N PHE A 191 -0.25 4.81 -9.25
CA PHE A 191 -1.30 4.01 -8.61
C PHE A 191 -0.74 3.05 -7.55
N GLY A 192 0.56 3.10 -7.24
CA GLY A 192 1.18 2.15 -6.30
C GLY A 192 1.42 0.76 -6.91
N ILE A 193 1.49 0.68 -8.23
CA ILE A 193 1.82 -0.53 -8.99
C ILE A 193 3.20 -0.28 -9.62
N ASP A 194 4.26 -0.71 -8.93
CA ASP A 194 5.62 -0.64 -9.44
C ASP A 194 6.01 -1.94 -10.17
N SER A 195 7.22 -1.97 -10.73
CA SER A 195 7.76 -3.17 -11.40
C SER A 195 7.69 -4.43 -10.53
N LYS A 196 8.01 -4.33 -9.23
CA LYS A 196 7.93 -5.45 -8.29
C LYS A 196 6.49 -5.94 -8.11
N LYS A 197 5.51 -5.04 -8.09
CA LYS A 197 4.10 -5.39 -8.00
C LYS A 197 3.62 -6.11 -9.24
N LEU A 198 4.07 -5.67 -10.43
CA LEU A 198 3.76 -6.32 -11.70
C LEU A 198 4.38 -7.72 -11.82
N ASP A 199 5.48 -8.00 -11.12
CA ASP A 199 6.10 -9.35 -11.04
C ASP A 199 5.49 -10.26 -9.97
N TRP A 200 4.60 -9.75 -9.13
CA TRP A 200 4.14 -10.46 -7.95
C TRP A 200 2.95 -11.38 -8.25
N ILE A 201 3.09 -12.67 -7.96
CA ILE A 201 2.09 -13.70 -8.28
C ILE A 201 0.68 -13.41 -7.74
N HIS A 202 0.56 -12.88 -6.52
CA HIS A 202 -0.75 -12.51 -5.97
C HIS A 202 -1.39 -11.34 -6.71
N PHE A 203 -0.59 -10.45 -7.30
CA PHE A 203 -1.09 -9.40 -8.19
C PHE A 203 -1.60 -9.98 -9.50
N HIS A 204 -0.93 -10.98 -10.09
CA HIS A 204 -1.43 -11.68 -11.29
C HIS A 204 -2.76 -12.39 -11.02
N ILE A 205 -2.86 -13.09 -9.88
CA ILE A 205 -4.09 -13.72 -9.41
C ILE A 205 -5.22 -12.68 -9.27
N PHE A 206 -4.93 -11.56 -8.60
CA PHE A 206 -5.87 -10.45 -8.47
C PHE A 206 -6.29 -9.90 -9.83
N LEU A 207 -5.34 -9.62 -10.72
CA LEU A 207 -5.59 -9.03 -12.04
C LEU A 207 -6.38 -9.97 -12.95
N SER A 208 -6.17 -11.29 -12.82
CA SER A 208 -6.99 -12.31 -13.49
C SER A 208 -8.45 -12.23 -13.05
N LYS A 209 -8.71 -12.13 -11.74
CA LYS A 209 -10.06 -11.99 -11.18
C LYS A 209 -10.72 -10.67 -11.62
N VAL A 210 -9.96 -9.58 -11.70
CA VAL A 210 -10.44 -8.30 -12.26
C VAL A 210 -10.85 -8.47 -13.72
N ASN A 211 -9.97 -9.02 -14.56
CA ASN A 211 -10.22 -9.20 -15.99
C ASN A 211 -11.41 -10.12 -16.28
N ILE A 212 -11.60 -11.18 -15.49
CA ILE A 212 -12.83 -12.00 -15.54
C ILE A 212 -14.06 -11.16 -15.21
N GLY A 213 -13.99 -10.32 -14.15
CA GLY A 213 -15.09 -9.46 -13.72
C GLY A 213 -15.52 -8.43 -14.78
N ILE A 214 -14.57 -7.89 -15.54
CA ILE A 214 -14.82 -6.95 -16.65
C ILE A 214 -14.97 -7.63 -18.01
N LYS A 215 -15.02 -8.97 -18.04
CA LYS A 215 -15.18 -9.80 -19.26
C LYS A 215 -14.05 -9.68 -20.29
N ASN A 216 -12.85 -9.29 -19.86
CA ASN A 216 -11.63 -9.35 -20.65
C ASN A 216 -10.99 -10.75 -20.53
N TYR A 217 -11.67 -11.76 -21.08
CA TYR A 217 -11.32 -13.17 -20.87
C TYR A 217 -9.99 -13.56 -21.54
N ASP A 218 -9.64 -12.93 -22.66
CA ASP A 218 -8.39 -13.20 -23.37
C ASP A 218 -7.18 -12.82 -22.50
N LEU A 219 -7.18 -11.60 -21.95
CA LEU A 219 -6.13 -11.17 -21.06
C LEU A 219 -6.13 -11.98 -19.76
N ALA A 220 -7.30 -12.26 -19.16
CA ALA A 220 -7.38 -13.10 -17.98
C ALA A 220 -6.72 -14.47 -18.21
N LYS A 221 -6.99 -15.13 -19.35
CA LYS A 221 -6.39 -16.41 -19.71
C LYS A 221 -4.86 -16.33 -19.83
N GLN A 222 -4.34 -15.28 -20.47
CA GLN A 222 -2.89 -15.08 -20.60
C GLN A 222 -2.22 -14.92 -19.22
N ILE A 223 -2.82 -14.12 -18.33
CA ILE A 223 -2.31 -13.89 -16.98
C ILE A 223 -2.35 -15.18 -16.15
N ILE A 224 -3.43 -15.95 -16.23
CA ILE A 224 -3.59 -17.23 -15.52
C ILE A 224 -2.51 -18.22 -15.95
N LEU A 225 -2.25 -18.35 -17.25
CA LEU A 225 -1.21 -19.25 -17.77
C LEU A 225 0.19 -18.81 -17.35
N LYS A 226 0.48 -17.50 -17.37
CA LYS A 226 1.74 -16.95 -16.86
C LYS A 226 1.91 -17.25 -15.37
N ALA A 227 0.90 -16.94 -14.56
CA ALA A 227 0.91 -17.19 -13.11
C ALA A 227 1.13 -18.67 -12.80
N TRP A 228 0.48 -19.56 -13.54
CA TRP A 228 0.69 -21.00 -13.42
C TRP A 228 2.15 -21.38 -13.68
N ASN A 229 2.70 -20.96 -14.82
CA ASN A 229 4.07 -21.29 -15.21
C ASN A 229 5.11 -20.74 -14.22
N ASP A 230 4.93 -19.50 -13.76
CA ASP A 230 5.83 -18.87 -12.78
C ASP A 230 5.84 -19.65 -11.45
N GLU A 231 4.65 -20.01 -10.94
CA GLU A 231 4.53 -20.75 -9.67
C GLU A 231 4.99 -22.20 -9.79
N PHE A 232 4.69 -22.87 -10.91
CA PHE A 232 5.12 -24.23 -11.17
C PHE A 232 6.65 -24.33 -11.24
N ASN A 233 7.29 -23.39 -11.94
CA ASN A 233 8.75 -23.34 -12.08
C ASN A 233 9.48 -22.87 -10.82
N ALA A 234 8.78 -22.20 -9.88
CA ALA A 234 9.37 -21.77 -8.61
C ALA A 234 9.57 -22.91 -7.60
N GLU A 235 9.05 -24.11 -7.89
CA GLU A 235 9.15 -25.32 -7.05
C GLU A 235 8.67 -25.13 -5.60
N ARG A 236 7.73 -24.21 -5.36
CA ARG A 236 7.22 -23.86 -4.02
C ARG A 236 6.11 -24.80 -3.56
N PHE A 237 6.44 -26.08 -3.44
CA PHE A 237 5.48 -27.10 -3.04
C PHE A 237 5.33 -27.19 -1.52
N ASP A 238 4.11 -27.46 -1.05
CA ASP A 238 3.88 -27.77 0.36
C ASP A 238 4.41 -29.15 0.76
N LYS A 239 4.21 -29.55 2.02
CA LYS A 239 4.62 -30.89 2.51
C LYS A 239 3.98 -32.07 1.76
N LYS A 240 2.93 -31.82 0.97
CA LYS A 240 2.22 -32.80 0.13
C LYS A 240 2.62 -32.70 -1.34
N GLY A 241 3.57 -31.84 -1.70
CA GLY A 241 4.02 -31.66 -3.07
C GLY A 241 3.10 -30.76 -3.90
N VAL A 242 2.21 -29.97 -3.29
CA VAL A 242 1.24 -29.13 -4.01
C VAL A 242 1.38 -27.67 -3.58
N SER A 243 1.54 -26.74 -4.52
CA SER A 243 1.47 -25.32 -4.20
C SER A 243 0.00 -24.91 -3.96
N PRO A 244 -0.34 -24.28 -2.83
CA PRO A 244 -1.67 -23.71 -2.60
C PRO A 244 -2.07 -22.67 -3.67
N LEU A 245 -1.10 -21.97 -4.25
CA LEU A 245 -1.33 -20.97 -5.29
C LEU A 245 -1.71 -21.63 -6.62
N LEU A 246 -1.11 -22.76 -7.00
CA LEU A 246 -1.50 -23.49 -8.20
C LEU A 246 -2.99 -23.90 -8.15
N LYS A 247 -3.45 -24.37 -6.99
CA LYS A 247 -4.87 -24.69 -6.79
C LYS A 247 -5.76 -23.45 -6.95
N GLU A 248 -5.36 -22.30 -6.40
CA GLU A 248 -6.12 -21.07 -6.57
C GLU A 248 -6.16 -20.63 -8.05
N ILE A 249 -5.03 -20.70 -8.75
CA ILE A 249 -4.93 -20.37 -10.18
C ILE A 249 -5.84 -21.28 -11.02
N GLU A 250 -5.87 -22.58 -10.71
CA GLU A 250 -6.76 -23.56 -11.36
C GLU A 250 -8.25 -23.18 -11.17
N GLU A 251 -8.64 -22.87 -9.93
CA GLU A 251 -10.02 -22.47 -9.61
C GLU A 251 -10.42 -21.15 -10.28
N ILE A 252 -9.48 -20.23 -10.52
CA ILE A 252 -9.72 -19.03 -11.32
C ILE A 252 -9.91 -19.39 -12.79
N GLY A 253 -9.10 -20.31 -13.33
CA GLY A 253 -9.24 -20.81 -14.70
C GLY A 253 -10.61 -21.42 -14.98
N LYS A 254 -11.21 -22.11 -14.00
CA LYS A 254 -12.57 -22.67 -14.08
C LYS A 254 -13.67 -21.61 -14.21
N LYS A 255 -13.39 -20.35 -13.89
CA LYS A 255 -14.34 -19.21 -14.04
C LYS A 255 -14.34 -18.61 -15.45
N LEU A 256 -13.44 -19.04 -16.34
CA LEU A 256 -13.47 -18.62 -17.75
C LEU A 256 -14.67 -19.25 -18.49
N PRO A 257 -15.15 -18.62 -19.58
CA PRO A 257 -16.15 -19.25 -20.46
C PRO A 257 -15.67 -20.61 -20.99
N PRO A 258 -16.56 -21.58 -21.27
CA PRO A 258 -16.16 -22.90 -21.79
C PRO A 258 -15.31 -22.84 -23.07
N THR A 259 -15.55 -21.86 -23.94
CA THR A 259 -14.76 -21.63 -25.16
C THR A 259 -13.31 -21.21 -24.89
N MET A 260 -13.02 -20.75 -23.67
CA MET A 260 -11.71 -20.28 -23.22
C MET A 260 -11.07 -21.21 -22.19
N ALA A 261 -11.69 -22.35 -21.87
CA ALA A 261 -11.21 -23.30 -20.87
C ALA A 261 -9.72 -23.65 -21.09
N ILE A 262 -8.98 -23.76 -19.98
CA ILE A 262 -7.58 -24.18 -19.97
C ILE A 262 -7.59 -25.70 -19.82
N ASN A 263 -7.47 -26.38 -20.96
CA ASN A 263 -7.50 -27.85 -21.02
C ASN A 263 -6.13 -28.50 -20.80
N ASN A 264 -5.06 -27.72 -20.96
CA ASN A 264 -3.69 -28.14 -20.71
C ASN A 264 -3.01 -27.08 -19.86
N TRP A 265 -2.78 -27.41 -18.59
CA TRP A 265 -2.06 -26.55 -17.65
C TRP A 265 -0.55 -26.68 -17.80
N GLY A 266 -0.06 -27.30 -18.86
CA GLY A 266 1.35 -27.63 -18.98
C GLY A 266 1.66 -28.86 -18.13
N GLU A 267 1.20 -30.03 -18.58
CA GLU A 267 2.10 -31.19 -18.54
C GLU A 267 3.16 -30.91 -19.62
N SER A 268 4.14 -30.05 -19.34
CA SER A 268 5.33 -29.99 -20.18
C SER A 268 6.13 -31.23 -19.84
N ASP A 269 6.26 -32.13 -20.82
CA ASP A 269 7.14 -33.29 -20.82
C ASP A 269 8.38 -33.06 -19.95
N LYS A 270 8.42 -33.69 -18.78
CA LYS A 270 9.68 -34.00 -18.11
C LYS A 270 10.34 -35.12 -18.92
N THR A 271 10.86 -34.77 -20.09
CA THR A 271 11.86 -35.55 -20.83
C THR A 271 13.26 -35.05 -20.50
#